data_AF-A0A087YJN9-F1
#
_entry.id   AF-A0A087YJN9-F1
#
_cell.length_a   1.000
_cell.length_b   1.000
_cell.length_c   1.000
_cell.angle_alpha   90.00
_cell.angle_beta   90.00
_cell.angle_gamma   90.00
#
_symmetry.space_group_name_H-M   'P 1'
#
loop_
_entity.id
_entity.type
_entity.pdbx_description
1 polymer ?
#
loop_
_entity_poly.entity_id
_entity_poly.type
_entity_poly.pdbx_seq_one_letter_code
_entity_poly.pdbx_strand_id
1 'polypeptide(L)'
;WKSAPFNPVLVQFQGSDEQQDERADMSPVQYMEQYVDIELMKVLADCTNSMSLAKSGRSLNTSIEEMYHFFGASILMSCIPYPQIRRFWSTNLKIPAISDTMRRDRFFKLRLFEVYLTGTVMKNRIPKAMQKLPSDKIMKQQGRGTSASVVRGDGKLNVVKWFDNKPVLMLSAVHAKEPEDTCQRWSKKDKCYLTIRRPNIVQEYKAKMSGVDLSDRMMSYYRISVRTKKWTIRMLMHFMDLALANSWLLYRRDHQEHGTPRKAILTFLAFPMDVAQVFLNKCD
;
A
#
# COMPACT_ATOMS: atom_id res chain seq x y z
N TRP A 1 -15.85 15.98 -10.84
CA TRP A 1 -16.22 15.39 -9.54
C TRP A 1 -17.73 15.46 -9.41
N LYS A 2 -18.39 14.34 -9.15
CA LYS A 2 -19.85 14.20 -9.05
C LYS A 2 -20.24 13.31 -7.86
N SER A 3 -21.39 13.53 -7.25
CA SER A 3 -21.93 12.61 -6.24
C SER A 3 -22.48 11.37 -6.97
N ALA A 4 -21.87 10.20 -6.77
CA ALA A 4 -22.24 8.94 -7.42
C ALA A 4 -21.71 7.73 -6.63
N PRO A 5 -22.30 6.53 -6.77
CA PRO A 5 -21.76 5.28 -6.22
C PRO A 5 -20.38 4.91 -6.80
N PHE A 6 -19.60 4.14 -6.05
CA PHE A 6 -18.28 3.66 -6.48
C PHE A 6 -18.15 2.13 -6.30
N ASN A 7 -17.80 1.41 -7.37
CA ASN A 7 -17.72 -0.05 -7.40
C ASN A 7 -16.30 -0.51 -7.79
N PRO A 8 -15.52 -1.10 -6.86
CA PRO A 8 -14.16 -1.57 -7.14
C PRO A 8 -14.07 -2.99 -7.69
N VAL A 9 -12.89 -3.33 -8.20
CA VAL A 9 -12.49 -4.68 -8.61
C VAL A 9 -11.36 -5.12 -7.66
N LEU A 10 -11.47 -6.30 -7.04
CA LEU A 10 -10.50 -6.84 -6.06
C LEU A 10 -9.95 -8.19 -6.56
N VAL A 11 -8.65 -8.42 -6.41
CA VAL A 11 -7.97 -9.70 -6.74
C VAL A 11 -7.28 -10.22 -5.47
N GLN A 12 -7.37 -11.53 -5.18
CA GLN A 12 -6.73 -12.16 -4.00
C GLN A 12 -5.31 -12.64 -4.34
N PHE A 13 -4.38 -12.48 -3.40
CA PHE A 13 -2.98 -12.85 -3.53
C PHE A 13 -2.74 -14.28 -3.00
N GLN A 14 -1.97 -15.09 -3.73
CA GLN A 14 -1.52 -16.43 -3.35
C GLN A 14 -0.04 -16.53 -3.72
N GLY A 15 0.85 -16.83 -2.75
CA GLY A 15 2.28 -16.99 -3.01
C GLY A 15 2.94 -17.84 -1.92
N SER A 16 3.96 -18.62 -2.31
CA SER A 16 4.78 -19.51 -1.48
C SER A 16 6.25 -19.05 -1.49
N ASP A 17 6.99 -19.33 -0.42
CA ASP A 17 8.38 -18.88 -0.24
C ASP A 17 9.41 -19.87 -0.82
N GLU A 18 10.44 -19.37 -1.55
CA GLU A 18 11.54 -20.16 -2.14
C GLU A 18 12.95 -19.77 -1.65
N GLN A 19 13.86 -20.77 -1.66
CA GLN A 19 15.14 -20.86 -0.92
C GLN A 19 16.35 -20.14 -1.58
N GLN A 20 17.41 -19.93 -0.79
CA GLN A 20 18.46 -18.91 -0.99
C GLN A 20 19.73 -19.32 -1.78
N ASP A 21 19.99 -20.61 -2.05
CA ASP A 21 21.33 -21.07 -2.48
C ASP A 21 21.64 -21.00 -4.00
N GLU A 22 20.68 -20.67 -4.87
CA GLU A 22 20.89 -20.70 -6.34
C GLU A 22 21.40 -19.37 -6.96
N ARG A 23 21.79 -18.39 -6.15
CA ARG A 23 21.86 -16.97 -6.60
C ARG A 23 23.22 -16.48 -7.11
N ALA A 24 24.29 -17.27 -6.98
CA ALA A 24 25.66 -16.81 -7.22
C ALA A 24 25.93 -16.37 -8.69
N ASP A 25 25.30 -17.03 -9.67
CA ASP A 25 25.54 -16.79 -11.11
C ASP A 25 24.40 -16.07 -11.83
N MET A 26 23.43 -15.53 -11.07
CA MET A 26 22.24 -14.92 -11.66
C MET A 26 22.55 -13.51 -12.20
N SER A 27 22.13 -13.25 -13.43
CA SER A 27 22.05 -11.91 -14.00
C SER A 27 21.03 -11.05 -13.23
N PRO A 28 21.15 -9.71 -13.24
CA PRO A 28 20.18 -8.82 -12.57
C PRO A 28 18.73 -9.05 -12.98
N VAL A 29 18.49 -9.51 -14.22
CA VAL A 29 17.15 -9.86 -14.70
C VAL A 29 16.65 -11.13 -14.02
N GLN A 30 17.49 -12.16 -13.91
CA GLN A 30 17.11 -13.40 -13.23
C GLN A 30 16.78 -13.16 -11.75
N TYR A 31 17.52 -12.26 -11.08
CA TYR A 31 17.18 -11.84 -9.70
C TYR A 31 15.79 -11.20 -9.62
N MET A 32 15.42 -10.41 -10.63
CA MET A 32 14.10 -9.78 -10.70
C MET A 32 13.01 -10.80 -11.02
N GLU A 33 13.30 -11.78 -11.87
CA GLU A 33 12.37 -12.84 -12.28
C GLU A 33 11.98 -13.77 -11.12
N GLN A 34 12.75 -13.85 -10.04
CA GLN A 34 12.33 -14.56 -8.81
C GLN A 34 11.12 -13.90 -8.12
N TYR A 35 10.94 -12.60 -8.29
CA TYR A 35 9.85 -11.84 -7.67
C TYR A 35 8.78 -11.41 -8.67
N VAL A 36 9.17 -11.29 -9.94
CA VAL A 36 8.33 -10.86 -11.06
C VAL A 36 8.51 -11.86 -12.18
N ASP A 37 7.97 -13.04 -11.96
CA ASP A 37 7.96 -14.13 -12.90
C ASP A 37 6.92 -13.92 -14.01
N ILE A 38 6.97 -14.81 -15.00
CA ILE A 38 6.05 -14.78 -16.14
C ILE A 38 4.60 -15.04 -15.70
N GLU A 39 4.39 -15.83 -14.64
CA GLU A 39 3.06 -16.11 -14.10
C GLU A 39 2.43 -14.86 -13.50
N LEU A 40 3.18 -14.09 -12.70
CA LEU A 40 2.72 -12.79 -12.18
C LEU A 40 2.39 -11.84 -13.33
N MET A 41 3.25 -11.73 -14.34
CA MET A 41 2.98 -10.86 -15.50
C MET A 41 1.75 -11.31 -16.28
N LYS A 42 1.50 -12.62 -16.38
CA LYS A 42 0.28 -13.18 -16.96
C LYS A 42 -0.96 -12.84 -16.13
N VAL A 43 -0.92 -13.05 -14.82
CA VAL A 43 -2.00 -12.67 -13.91
C VAL A 43 -2.31 -11.17 -14.02
N LEU A 44 -1.28 -10.32 -14.09
CA LEU A 44 -1.45 -8.87 -14.26
C LEU A 44 -2.09 -8.52 -15.61
N ALA A 45 -1.65 -9.15 -16.71
CA ALA A 45 -2.24 -8.94 -18.03
C ALA A 45 -3.72 -9.39 -18.08
N ASP A 46 -4.03 -10.58 -17.57
CA ASP A 46 -5.37 -11.14 -17.52
C ASP A 46 -6.30 -10.29 -16.64
N CYS A 47 -5.87 -9.94 -15.42
CA CYS A 47 -6.62 -9.07 -14.53
C CYS A 47 -6.88 -7.69 -15.15
N THR A 48 -5.88 -7.11 -15.81
CA THR A 48 -5.98 -5.81 -16.50
C THR A 48 -6.99 -5.89 -17.65
N ASN A 49 -6.96 -6.96 -18.43
CA ASN A 49 -7.91 -7.19 -19.53
C ASN A 49 -9.34 -7.39 -19.02
N SER A 50 -9.54 -8.26 -18.03
CA SER A 50 -10.85 -8.51 -17.41
C SER A 50 -11.41 -7.24 -16.77
N MET A 51 -10.56 -6.44 -16.11
CA MET A 51 -10.97 -5.17 -15.53
C MET A 51 -11.36 -4.15 -16.61
N SER A 52 -10.63 -4.07 -17.71
CA SER A 52 -10.98 -3.19 -18.84
C SER A 52 -12.31 -3.59 -19.47
N LEU A 53 -12.54 -4.89 -19.66
CA LEU A 53 -13.79 -5.44 -20.17
C LEU A 53 -14.95 -5.10 -19.23
N ALA A 54 -14.79 -5.32 -17.93
CA ALA A 54 -15.82 -5.01 -16.93
C ALA A 54 -16.14 -3.50 -16.85
N LYS A 55 -15.14 -2.61 -16.98
CA LYS A 55 -15.34 -1.15 -16.84
C LYS A 55 -15.77 -0.45 -18.11
N SER A 56 -15.39 -0.95 -19.30
CA SER A 56 -15.57 -0.24 -20.57
C SER A 56 -16.31 -1.04 -21.64
N GLY A 57 -16.67 -2.29 -21.36
CA GLY A 57 -17.28 -3.21 -22.34
C GLY A 57 -16.29 -3.68 -23.41
N ARG A 58 -15.01 -3.31 -23.31
CA ARG A 58 -13.94 -3.68 -24.26
C ARG A 58 -12.69 -4.09 -23.51
N SER A 59 -12.13 -5.24 -23.86
CA SER A 59 -10.83 -5.68 -23.34
C SER A 59 -9.74 -4.69 -23.71
N LEU A 60 -8.72 -4.56 -22.84
CA LEU A 60 -7.56 -3.73 -23.12
C LEU A 60 -6.65 -4.40 -24.16
N ASN A 61 -6.78 -5.73 -24.32
CA ASN A 61 -5.95 -6.60 -25.14
C ASN A 61 -4.47 -6.42 -24.84
N THR A 62 -4.13 -6.38 -23.55
CA THR A 62 -2.76 -6.35 -23.05
C THR A 62 -2.17 -7.75 -22.98
N SER A 63 -0.94 -7.88 -23.45
CA SER A 63 -0.17 -9.11 -23.37
C SER A 63 0.81 -9.07 -22.20
N ILE A 64 1.36 -10.24 -21.87
CA ILE A 64 2.46 -10.41 -20.90
C ILE A 64 3.66 -9.54 -21.32
N GLU A 65 4.03 -9.58 -22.60
CA GLU A 65 5.13 -8.78 -23.17
C GLU A 65 4.88 -7.27 -22.99
N GLU A 66 3.66 -6.81 -23.27
CA GLU A 66 3.31 -5.41 -23.06
C GLU A 66 3.40 -5.00 -21.58
N MET A 67 3.21 -5.95 -20.67
CA MET A 67 3.37 -5.75 -19.25
C MET A 67 4.84 -5.57 -18.85
N TYR A 68 5.73 -6.41 -19.37
CA TYR A 68 7.17 -6.23 -19.22
C TYR A 68 7.63 -4.87 -19.77
N HIS A 69 7.13 -4.46 -20.93
CA HIS A 69 7.42 -3.13 -21.49
C HIS A 69 6.94 -1.99 -20.59
N PHE A 70 5.75 -2.11 -20.01
CA PHE A 70 5.20 -1.11 -19.10
C PHE A 70 6.02 -0.97 -17.81
N PHE A 71 6.39 -2.08 -17.17
CA PHE A 71 7.21 -2.07 -15.96
C PHE A 71 8.65 -1.64 -16.26
N GLY A 72 9.24 -2.10 -17.36
CA GLY A 72 10.57 -1.67 -17.82
C GLY A 72 10.65 -0.16 -18.07
N ALA A 73 9.64 0.39 -18.76
CA ALA A 73 9.52 1.84 -18.94
C ALA A 73 9.37 2.56 -17.58
N SER A 74 8.56 2.04 -16.66
CA SER A 74 8.35 2.64 -15.34
C SER A 74 9.64 2.66 -14.50
N ILE A 75 10.43 1.60 -14.53
CA ILE A 75 11.74 1.51 -13.88
C ILE A 75 12.69 2.53 -14.49
N LEU A 76 12.81 2.57 -15.82
CA LEU A 76 13.72 3.51 -16.50
C LEU A 76 13.34 4.98 -16.25
N MET A 77 12.04 5.29 -16.21
CA MET A 77 11.56 6.62 -15.84
C MET A 77 11.89 7.01 -14.40
N SER A 78 11.94 6.04 -13.48
CA SER A 78 12.31 6.30 -12.08
C SER A 78 13.77 6.71 -11.95
N CYS A 79 14.64 6.18 -12.83
CA CYS A 79 16.05 6.51 -12.88
C CYS A 79 16.33 7.88 -13.51
N ILE A 80 15.41 8.42 -14.31
CA ILE A 80 15.61 9.66 -15.08
C ILE A 80 14.50 10.66 -14.73
N PRO A 81 14.67 11.53 -13.72
CA PRO A 81 13.58 12.33 -13.21
C PRO A 81 13.19 13.47 -14.15
N TYR A 82 12.04 13.33 -14.82
CA TYR A 82 11.41 14.42 -15.57
C TYR A 82 10.24 15.05 -14.78
N PRO A 83 10.05 16.39 -14.84
CA PRO A 83 8.96 17.07 -14.13
C PRO A 83 7.56 16.57 -14.49
N GLN A 84 7.38 16.02 -15.70
CA GLN A 84 6.13 15.47 -16.18
C GLN A 84 6.41 14.22 -17.01
N ILE A 85 5.77 13.10 -16.66
CA ILE A 85 5.97 11.79 -17.32
C ILE A 85 5.70 11.84 -18.84
N ARG A 86 4.77 12.66 -19.30
CA ARG A 86 4.52 12.83 -20.74
C ARG A 86 5.74 13.35 -21.54
N ARG A 87 6.77 13.89 -20.89
CA ARG A 87 8.00 14.36 -21.55
C ARG A 87 8.84 13.23 -22.15
N PHE A 88 8.74 12.00 -21.64
CA PHE A 88 9.46 10.84 -22.21
C PHE A 88 9.05 10.50 -23.66
N TRP A 89 7.96 11.09 -24.16
CA TRP A 89 7.51 10.98 -25.55
C TRP A 89 7.50 12.31 -26.30
N SER A 90 8.11 13.37 -25.75
CA SER A 90 8.19 14.66 -26.43
C SER A 90 9.32 14.68 -27.45
N THR A 91 9.16 15.39 -28.56
CA THR A 91 10.11 15.37 -29.68
C THR A 91 11.56 15.65 -29.24
N ASN A 92 11.75 16.57 -28.30
CA ASN A 92 13.08 17.06 -27.90
C ASN A 92 13.67 16.34 -26.69
N LEU A 93 12.85 15.65 -25.88
CA LEU A 93 13.27 15.00 -24.64
C LEU A 93 12.86 13.53 -24.60
N LYS A 94 12.47 12.94 -25.74
CA LYS A 94 12.07 11.53 -25.76
C LYS A 94 13.26 10.66 -25.38
N ILE A 95 12.96 9.57 -24.69
CA ILE A 95 13.92 8.50 -24.46
C ILE A 95 13.50 7.38 -25.41
N PRO A 96 14.26 7.11 -26.49
CA PRO A 96 13.90 6.11 -27.52
C PRO A 96 13.53 4.75 -26.93
N ALA A 97 14.29 4.29 -25.92
CA ALA A 97 14.02 3.05 -25.19
C ALA A 97 12.63 2.97 -24.53
N ILE A 98 11.94 4.10 -24.35
CA ILE A 98 10.55 4.15 -23.84
C ILE A 98 9.59 4.54 -24.96
N SER A 99 9.94 5.55 -25.75
CA SER A 99 9.03 6.11 -26.77
C SER A 99 8.75 5.17 -27.92
N ASP A 100 9.74 4.33 -28.26
CA ASP A 100 9.67 3.46 -29.42
C ASP A 100 9.05 2.11 -29.03
N THR A 101 9.25 1.67 -27.77
CA THR A 101 8.67 0.45 -27.21
C THR A 101 7.16 0.55 -26.98
N MET A 102 6.67 1.69 -26.47
CA MET A 102 5.24 1.87 -26.27
C MET A 102 4.79 3.31 -26.44
N ARG A 103 3.59 3.51 -26.97
CA ARG A 103 3.02 4.86 -27.14
C ARG A 103 2.61 5.46 -25.80
N ARG A 104 2.81 6.78 -25.65
CA ARG A 104 2.42 7.57 -24.47
C ARG A 104 1.02 7.23 -23.96
N ASP A 105 0.05 7.29 -24.85
CA ASP A 105 -1.36 7.11 -24.47
C ASP A 105 -1.64 5.67 -24.04
N ARG A 106 -0.89 4.69 -24.59
CA ARG A 106 -0.96 3.29 -24.15
C ARG A 106 -0.35 3.10 -22.76
N PHE A 107 0.81 3.71 -22.48
CA PHE A 107 1.42 3.71 -21.14
C PHE A 107 0.48 4.28 -20.07
N PHE A 108 -0.13 5.45 -20.33
CA PHE A 108 -1.08 6.03 -19.37
C PHE A 108 -2.35 5.18 -19.24
N LYS A 109 -2.77 4.48 -20.31
CA LYS A 109 -3.90 3.56 -20.25
C LYS A 109 -3.58 2.40 -19.30
N LEU A 110 -2.43 1.73 -19.45
CA LEU A 110 -1.99 0.63 -18.58
C LEU A 110 -1.82 1.08 -17.12
N ARG A 111 -1.10 2.20 -16.90
CA ARG A 111 -0.89 2.77 -15.58
C ARG A 111 -2.18 3.06 -14.80
N LEU A 112 -3.26 3.38 -15.50
CA LEU A 112 -4.56 3.69 -14.89
C LEU A 112 -5.35 2.43 -14.46
N PHE A 113 -5.00 1.25 -14.97
CA PHE A 113 -5.68 -0.01 -14.61
C PHE A 113 -4.95 -0.78 -13.50
N GLU A 114 -3.70 -0.47 -13.18
CA GLU A 114 -2.87 -1.29 -12.28
C GLU A 114 -2.62 -0.75 -10.87
N VAL A 115 -3.03 0.47 -10.53
CA VAL A 115 -2.75 1.04 -9.19
C VAL A 115 -3.99 1.03 -8.31
N TYR A 116 -4.06 0.04 -7.41
CA TYR A 116 -4.98 0.00 -6.27
C TYR A 116 -4.55 1.00 -5.19
N LEU A 117 -4.77 2.30 -5.42
CA LEU A 117 -4.40 3.34 -4.46
C LEU A 117 -5.51 3.53 -3.41
N THR A 118 -5.17 3.53 -2.13
CA THR A 118 -6.01 4.09 -1.05
C THR A 118 -5.14 4.81 -0.04
N GLY A 119 -5.46 6.06 0.28
CA GLY A 119 -4.73 6.77 1.32
C GLY A 119 -5.32 8.13 1.65
N THR A 120 -4.77 8.74 2.71
CA THR A 120 -5.11 10.11 3.10
C THR A 120 -4.55 11.11 2.09
N VAL A 121 -5.33 12.15 1.77
CA VAL A 121 -4.92 13.21 0.83
C VAL A 121 -5.06 14.59 1.46
N MET A 122 -4.07 15.45 1.23
CA MET A 122 -4.12 16.83 1.71
C MET A 122 -5.08 17.69 0.89
N LYS A 123 -5.86 18.56 1.56
CA LYS A 123 -6.89 19.42 0.93
C LYS A 123 -6.37 20.25 -0.27
N ASN A 124 -5.14 20.76 -0.18
CA ASN A 124 -4.51 21.59 -1.21
C ASN A 124 -4.11 20.80 -2.46
N ARG A 125 -4.07 19.46 -2.41
CA ARG A 125 -3.75 18.60 -3.56
C ARG A 125 -4.98 18.29 -4.42
N ILE A 126 -6.20 18.57 -3.93
CA ILE A 126 -7.47 18.21 -4.59
C ILE A 126 -8.50 19.36 -4.62
N PRO A 127 -8.16 20.58 -5.06
CA PRO A 127 -9.03 21.75 -4.98
C PRO A 127 -10.37 21.58 -5.71
N LYS A 128 -10.37 20.91 -6.87
CA LYS A 128 -11.60 20.63 -7.65
C LYS A 128 -12.57 19.68 -6.95
N ALA A 129 -12.06 18.74 -6.14
CA ALA A 129 -12.91 17.86 -5.34
C ALA A 129 -13.48 18.62 -4.14
N MET A 130 -12.65 19.45 -3.50
CA MET A 130 -13.04 20.27 -2.35
C MET A 130 -14.18 21.24 -2.64
N GLN A 131 -14.27 21.78 -3.86
CA GLN A 131 -15.40 22.63 -4.30
C GLN A 131 -16.74 21.89 -4.33
N LYS A 132 -16.73 20.56 -4.41
CA LYS A 132 -17.94 19.71 -4.50
C LYS A 132 -18.24 18.99 -3.18
N LEU A 133 -17.33 19.03 -2.22
CA LEU A 133 -17.51 18.43 -0.90
C LEU A 133 -18.03 19.49 0.10
N PRO A 134 -18.80 19.08 1.12
CA PRO A 134 -19.25 19.99 2.17
C PRO A 134 -18.08 20.67 2.88
N SER A 135 -18.29 21.92 3.33
CA SER A 135 -17.29 22.66 4.10
C SER A 135 -17.07 22.05 5.49
N ASP A 136 -15.92 22.30 6.10
CA ASP A 136 -15.60 21.81 7.45
C ASP A 136 -16.61 22.32 8.49
N LYS A 137 -17.13 23.54 8.31
CA LYS A 137 -18.14 24.15 9.18
C LYS A 137 -19.46 23.38 9.14
N ILE A 138 -19.92 23.03 7.93
CA ILE A 138 -21.17 22.26 7.74
C ILE A 138 -21.02 20.86 8.35
N MET A 139 -19.93 20.16 8.06
CA MET A 139 -19.72 18.81 8.60
C MET A 139 -19.58 18.81 10.13
N LYS A 140 -18.97 19.86 10.70
CA LYS A 140 -18.88 20.02 12.16
C LYS A 140 -20.26 20.18 12.80
N GLN A 141 -21.18 20.88 12.14
CA GLN A 141 -22.57 21.03 12.60
C GLN A 141 -23.36 19.72 12.50
N GLN A 142 -23.14 18.96 11.43
CA GLN A 142 -23.77 17.64 11.22
C GLN A 142 -23.28 16.59 12.24
N GLY A 143 -22.10 16.82 12.83
CA GLY A 143 -21.58 16.02 13.94
C GLY A 143 -20.59 14.93 13.52
N ARG A 144 -20.02 14.26 14.53
CA ARG A 144 -19.02 13.20 14.35
C ARG A 144 -19.63 11.99 13.63
N GLY A 145 -18.87 11.40 12.73
CA GLY A 145 -19.31 10.29 11.88
C GLY A 145 -19.84 10.73 10.51
N THR A 146 -20.11 12.02 10.31
CA THR A 146 -20.64 12.52 9.03
C THR A 146 -19.64 12.30 7.90
N SER A 147 -20.12 11.77 6.78
CA SER A 147 -19.30 11.44 5.61
C SER A 147 -19.93 11.91 4.30
N ALA A 148 -19.10 12.41 3.39
CA ALA A 148 -19.51 12.81 2.04
C ALA A 148 -18.49 12.32 1.02
N SER A 149 -18.94 11.96 -0.18
CA SER A 149 -18.08 11.44 -1.24
C SER A 149 -18.32 12.13 -2.57
N VAL A 150 -17.26 12.25 -3.36
CA VAL A 150 -17.32 12.68 -4.75
C VAL A 150 -16.49 11.76 -5.62
N VAL A 151 -16.98 11.43 -6.80
CA VAL A 151 -16.34 10.55 -7.78
C VAL A 151 -15.82 11.38 -8.94
N ARG A 152 -14.64 11.05 -9.46
CA ARG A 152 -14.07 11.67 -10.66
C ARG A 152 -14.99 11.41 -11.87
N GLY A 153 -14.96 12.28 -12.87
CA GLY A 153 -15.92 12.23 -13.99
C GLY A 153 -15.94 10.89 -14.73
N ASP A 154 -14.81 10.20 -14.75
CA ASP A 154 -14.60 8.89 -15.36
C ASP A 154 -14.97 7.69 -14.46
N GLY A 155 -15.44 7.93 -13.23
CA GLY A 155 -15.84 6.86 -12.31
C GLY A 155 -14.68 6.08 -11.66
N LYS A 156 -13.42 6.37 -12.00
CA LYS A 156 -12.27 5.53 -11.61
C LYS A 156 -11.65 5.88 -10.26
N LEU A 157 -11.92 7.07 -9.74
CA LEU A 157 -11.41 7.54 -8.45
C LEU A 157 -12.54 8.17 -7.65
N ASN A 158 -12.52 7.94 -6.35
CA ASN A 158 -13.42 8.61 -5.42
C ASN A 158 -12.62 9.31 -4.31
N VAL A 159 -13.16 10.42 -3.83
CA VAL A 159 -12.68 11.12 -2.63
C VAL A 159 -13.78 11.04 -1.60
N VAL A 160 -13.46 10.53 -0.42
CA VAL A 160 -14.35 10.52 0.74
C VAL A 160 -13.80 11.48 1.78
N LYS A 161 -14.68 12.34 2.28
CA LYS A 161 -14.44 13.21 3.42
C LYS A 161 -15.24 12.70 4.59
N TRP A 162 -14.57 12.40 5.70
CA TRP A 162 -15.17 11.91 6.93
C TRP A 162 -14.83 12.83 8.09
N PHE A 163 -15.82 13.18 8.91
CA PHE A 163 -15.65 14.09 10.03
C PHE A 163 -15.64 13.33 11.35
N ASP A 164 -14.49 13.33 12.03
CA ASP A 164 -14.36 12.88 13.42
C ASP A 164 -14.13 14.10 14.33
N ASN A 165 -12.98 14.21 15.00
CA ASN A 165 -12.59 15.46 15.67
C ASN A 165 -12.17 16.56 14.68
N LYS A 166 -11.62 16.13 13.55
CA LYS A 166 -11.18 16.95 12.42
C LYS A 166 -11.58 16.22 11.12
N PRO A 167 -11.74 16.94 10.00
CA PRO A 167 -12.03 16.31 8.72
C PRO A 167 -10.83 15.49 8.24
N VAL A 168 -11.11 14.26 7.82
CA VAL A 168 -10.16 13.35 7.16
C VAL A 168 -10.58 13.22 5.70
N LEU A 169 -9.63 13.42 4.79
CA LEU A 169 -9.83 13.29 3.35
C LEU A 169 -9.07 12.05 2.86
N MET A 170 -9.78 11.19 2.15
CA MET A 170 -9.26 9.92 1.65
C MET A 170 -9.48 9.88 0.14
N LEU A 171 -8.47 9.50 -0.62
CA LEU A 171 -8.55 9.26 -2.06
C LEU A 171 -8.38 7.77 -2.30
N SER A 172 -9.26 7.17 -3.12
CA SER A 172 -9.13 5.77 -3.45
C SER A 172 -9.60 5.42 -4.86
N ALA A 173 -8.94 4.40 -5.43
CA ALA A 173 -9.34 3.68 -6.64
C ALA A 173 -10.07 2.36 -6.33
N VAL A 174 -10.33 2.06 -5.04
CA VAL A 174 -10.78 0.74 -4.58
C VAL A 174 -11.83 0.81 -3.47
N HIS A 175 -11.66 1.66 -2.47
CA HIS A 175 -12.58 1.72 -1.35
C HIS A 175 -13.45 2.97 -1.44
N ALA A 176 -14.73 2.83 -1.14
CA ALA A 176 -15.71 3.90 -1.26
C ALA A 176 -16.17 4.40 0.11
N LYS A 177 -17.18 5.29 0.09
CA LYS A 177 -17.95 5.60 1.27
C LYS A 177 -18.70 4.36 1.79
N GLU A 178 -19.43 3.69 0.89
CA GLU A 178 -20.26 2.53 1.21
C GLU A 178 -19.50 1.20 1.06
N PRO A 179 -19.93 0.13 1.75
CA PRO A 179 -20.92 0.16 2.84
C PRO A 179 -20.38 0.86 4.09
N GLU A 180 -21.21 1.64 4.79
CA GLU A 180 -20.82 2.20 6.08
C GLU A 180 -20.99 1.20 7.23
N ASP A 181 -20.05 1.19 8.17
CA ASP A 181 -20.17 0.47 9.45
C ASP A 181 -20.19 1.46 10.63
N THR A 182 -20.10 0.94 11.86
CA THR A 182 -19.99 1.77 13.07
C THR A 182 -18.71 1.45 13.83
N CYS A 183 -18.12 2.46 14.46
CA CYS A 183 -16.95 2.28 15.31
C CYS A 183 -17.08 3.09 16.61
N GLN A 184 -16.50 2.55 17.69
CA GLN A 184 -16.42 3.23 18.98
C GLN A 184 -15.30 4.29 18.94
N ARG A 185 -15.64 5.52 19.34
CA ARG A 185 -14.67 6.62 19.49
C ARG A 185 -14.85 7.34 20.79
N TRP A 186 -13.77 7.47 21.54
CA TRP A 186 -13.75 8.31 22.73
C TRP A 186 -14.08 9.77 22.39
N SER A 187 -14.97 10.37 23.17
CA SER A 187 -15.24 11.81 23.16
C SER A 187 -14.63 12.42 24.40
N LYS A 188 -13.63 13.30 24.23
CA LYS A 188 -13.08 14.06 25.37
C LYS A 188 -14.11 15.02 25.97
N LYS A 189 -15.06 15.51 25.16
CA LYS A 189 -16.11 16.43 25.58
C LYS A 189 -17.13 15.73 26.48
N ASP A 190 -17.59 14.56 26.04
CA ASP A 190 -18.68 13.83 26.70
C ASP A 190 -18.16 12.78 27.69
N LYS A 191 -16.83 12.59 27.74
CA LYS A 191 -16.12 11.61 28.59
C LYS A 191 -16.68 10.19 28.46
N CYS A 192 -17.13 9.82 27.27
CA CYS A 192 -17.68 8.52 26.98
C CYS A 192 -17.27 8.05 25.57
N TYR A 193 -17.52 6.77 25.28
CA TYR A 193 -17.41 6.25 23.93
C TYR A 193 -18.67 6.55 23.13
N LEU A 194 -18.50 7.17 21.97
CA LEU A 194 -19.56 7.42 21.01
C LEU A 194 -19.50 6.36 19.90
N THR A 195 -20.67 5.85 19.55
CA THR A 195 -20.85 5.01 18.36
C THR A 195 -21.05 5.92 17.17
N ILE A 196 -20.07 5.97 16.25
CA ILE A 196 -20.13 6.83 15.06
C ILE A 196 -20.08 6.00 13.78
N ARG A 197 -20.78 6.48 12.75
CA ARG A 197 -20.71 5.89 11.41
C ARG A 197 -19.31 6.09 10.82
N ARG A 198 -18.78 5.03 10.21
CA ARG A 198 -17.46 5.00 9.59
C ARG A 198 -17.60 4.49 8.15
N PRO A 199 -17.10 5.24 7.17
CA PRO A 199 -17.04 4.79 5.78
C PRO A 199 -16.12 3.59 5.58
N ASN A 200 -16.46 2.71 4.63
CA ASN A 200 -15.66 1.53 4.26
C ASN A 200 -14.19 1.87 4.04
N ILE A 201 -13.91 2.92 3.26
CA ILE A 201 -12.55 3.40 2.98
C ILE A 201 -11.73 3.68 4.25
N VAL A 202 -12.36 4.16 5.33
CA VAL A 202 -11.68 4.45 6.61
C VAL A 202 -11.41 3.16 7.39
N GLN A 203 -12.33 2.19 7.34
CA GLN A 203 -12.13 0.87 7.91
C GLN A 203 -10.95 0.16 7.25
N GLU A 204 -10.99 0.04 5.92
CA GLU A 204 -9.99 -0.66 5.12
C GLU A 204 -8.59 -0.06 5.28
N TYR A 205 -8.52 1.28 5.25
CA TYR A 205 -7.26 1.98 5.48
C TYR A 205 -6.71 1.72 6.89
N LYS A 206 -7.55 1.79 7.93
CA LYS A 206 -7.08 1.55 9.31
C LYS A 206 -6.67 0.10 9.54
N ALA A 207 -7.39 -0.85 8.97
CA ALA A 207 -7.04 -2.27 9.05
C ALA A 207 -5.64 -2.51 8.45
N LYS A 208 -5.38 -1.95 7.26
CA LYS A 208 -4.13 -2.17 6.53
C LYS A 208 -2.96 -1.34 7.04
N MET A 209 -3.20 -0.09 7.46
CA MET A 209 -2.15 0.78 7.99
C MET A 209 -1.62 0.31 9.36
N SER A 210 -2.44 -0.42 10.11
CA SER A 210 -2.06 -0.93 11.45
C SER A 210 -0.81 -1.81 11.45
N GLY A 211 -0.47 -2.46 10.33
CA GLY A 211 0.74 -3.29 10.22
C GLY A 211 2.03 -2.49 10.33
N VAL A 212 2.12 -1.34 9.65
CA VAL A 212 3.30 -0.47 9.68
C VAL A 212 3.46 0.15 11.07
N ASP A 213 2.37 0.68 11.63
CA ASP A 213 2.36 1.25 12.98
C ASP A 213 2.73 0.23 14.06
N LEU A 214 2.34 -1.05 13.87
CA LEU A 214 2.73 -2.14 14.76
C LEU A 214 4.23 -2.41 14.66
N SER A 215 4.77 -2.52 13.45
CA SER A 215 6.21 -2.71 13.24
C SER A 215 7.02 -1.59 13.90
N ASP A 216 6.67 -0.33 13.65
CA ASP A 216 7.34 0.84 14.23
C ASP A 216 7.29 0.81 15.77
N ARG A 217 6.13 0.46 16.34
CA ARG A 217 5.98 0.34 17.78
C ARG A 217 6.85 -0.78 18.35
N MET A 218 6.83 -1.96 17.73
CA MET A 218 7.60 -3.12 18.17
C MET A 218 9.10 -2.79 18.18
N MET A 219 9.60 -2.23 17.09
CA MET A 219 10.99 -1.80 16.99
C MET A 219 11.35 -0.71 18.02
N SER A 220 10.40 0.13 18.42
CA SER A 220 10.67 1.21 19.39
C SER A 220 10.93 0.72 20.83
N TYR A 221 10.43 -0.45 21.23
CA TYR A 221 10.57 -0.94 22.61
C TYR A 221 12.01 -1.34 22.96
N TYR A 222 12.68 -2.04 22.03
CA TYR A 222 14.00 -2.64 22.26
C TYR A 222 14.98 -2.33 21.12
N ARG A 223 14.89 -1.11 20.58
CA ARG A 223 15.70 -0.66 19.45
C ARG A 223 17.19 -0.78 19.74
N ILE A 224 17.93 -1.44 18.85
CA ILE A 224 19.39 -1.48 18.90
C ILE A 224 19.94 -0.08 18.60
N SER A 225 20.34 0.63 19.67
CA SER A 225 20.83 2.00 19.60
C SER A 225 22.35 2.01 19.48
N VAL A 226 22.85 2.40 18.31
CA VAL A 226 24.28 2.56 18.05
C VAL A 226 24.61 4.03 17.79
N ARG A 227 25.48 4.62 18.61
CA ARG A 227 25.96 6.00 18.42
C ARG A 227 27.02 6.05 17.33
N THR A 228 26.60 6.26 16.09
CA THR A 228 27.50 6.34 14.93
C THR A 228 27.06 7.38 13.91
N LYS A 229 28.04 8.04 13.27
CA LYS A 229 27.81 8.94 12.13
C LYS A 229 27.60 8.18 10.81
N LYS A 230 28.08 6.94 10.69
CA LYS A 230 27.96 6.11 9.47
C LYS A 230 26.52 5.64 9.26
N TRP A 231 25.87 6.06 8.17
CA TRP A 231 24.46 5.73 7.91
C TRP A 231 24.23 4.24 7.62
N THR A 232 25.21 3.56 7.02
CA THR A 232 25.16 2.11 6.71
C THR A 232 24.99 1.26 7.96
N ILE A 233 25.71 1.58 9.03
CA ILE A 233 25.57 0.90 10.32
C ILE A 233 24.20 1.16 10.93
N ARG A 234 23.63 2.36 10.80
CA ARG A 234 22.27 2.64 11.28
C ARG A 234 21.20 1.83 10.51
N MET A 235 21.40 1.63 9.20
CA MET A 235 20.53 0.78 8.38
C MET A 235 20.63 -0.70 8.79
N LEU A 236 21.84 -1.21 8.97
CA LEU A 236 22.06 -2.60 9.41
C LEU A 236 21.35 -2.89 10.74
N MET A 237 21.51 -2.02 11.74
CA MET A 237 20.87 -2.19 13.04
C MET A 237 19.34 -2.10 12.96
N HIS A 238 18.81 -1.22 12.10
CA HIS A 238 17.37 -1.13 11.86
C HIS A 238 16.80 -2.41 11.22
N PHE A 239 17.52 -3.01 10.26
CA PHE A 239 17.10 -4.28 9.68
C PHE A 239 17.16 -5.44 10.68
N MET A 240 18.13 -5.45 11.59
CA MET A 240 18.17 -6.42 12.69
C MET A 240 16.98 -6.27 13.65
N ASP A 241 16.64 -5.03 14.04
CA ASP A 241 15.46 -4.75 14.86
C ASP A 241 14.16 -5.23 14.16
N LEU A 242 14.04 -4.96 12.86
CA LEU A 242 12.89 -5.38 12.05
C LEU A 242 12.82 -6.92 11.94
N ALA A 243 13.95 -7.59 11.72
CA ALA A 243 14.03 -9.04 11.64
C ALA A 243 13.62 -9.68 12.97
N LEU A 244 14.14 -9.22 14.11
CA LEU A 244 13.76 -9.71 15.44
C LEU A 244 12.25 -9.53 15.72
N ALA A 245 11.70 -8.37 15.35
CA ALA A 245 10.27 -8.10 15.49
C ALA A 245 9.42 -9.06 14.64
N ASN A 246 9.78 -9.27 13.38
CA ASN A 246 9.07 -10.16 12.47
C ASN A 246 9.18 -11.63 12.90
N SER A 247 10.38 -12.09 13.29
CA SER A 247 10.60 -13.45 13.79
C SER A 247 9.76 -13.75 15.03
N TRP A 248 9.65 -12.81 15.97
CA TRP A 248 8.78 -13.00 17.13
C TRP A 248 7.29 -13.06 16.77
N LEU A 249 6.84 -12.23 15.81
CA LEU A 249 5.45 -12.25 15.35
C LEU A 249 5.10 -13.60 14.71
N LEU A 250 6.01 -14.17 13.92
CA LEU A 250 5.88 -15.49 13.31
C LEU A 250 5.87 -16.59 14.39
N TYR A 251 6.89 -16.63 15.26
CA TYR A 251 6.98 -17.54 16.40
C TYR A 251 5.69 -17.56 17.23
N ARG A 252 5.15 -16.38 17.55
CA ARG A 252 3.92 -16.27 18.33
C ARG A 252 2.70 -16.81 17.58
N ARG A 253 2.61 -16.60 16.27
CA ARG A 253 1.52 -17.12 15.43
C ARG A 253 1.54 -18.64 15.43
N ASP A 254 2.71 -19.23 15.16
CA ASP A 254 2.85 -20.68 15.07
C ASP A 254 2.48 -21.35 16.40
N HIS A 255 2.97 -20.83 17.52
CA HIS A 255 2.61 -21.36 18.84
C HIS A 255 1.12 -21.22 19.17
N GLN A 256 0.45 -20.17 18.69
CA GLN A 256 -1.00 -20.00 18.86
C GLN A 256 -1.79 -21.02 18.04
N GLU A 257 -1.39 -21.26 16.80
CA GLU A 257 -2.03 -22.25 15.92
C GLU A 257 -1.88 -23.68 16.45
N HIS A 258 -0.74 -23.99 17.09
CA HIS A 258 -0.50 -25.26 17.76
C HIS A 258 -1.11 -25.37 19.18
N GLY A 259 -1.87 -24.37 19.62
CA GLY A 259 -2.55 -24.41 20.93
C GLY A 259 -1.61 -24.34 22.14
N THR A 260 -0.39 -23.81 21.97
CA THR A 260 0.57 -23.67 23.08
C THR A 260 -0.02 -22.78 24.17
N PRO A 261 0.03 -23.17 25.46
CA PRO A 261 -0.45 -22.33 26.54
C PRO A 261 0.23 -20.97 26.52
N ARG A 262 -0.54 -19.88 26.64
CA ARG A 262 -0.02 -18.50 26.54
C ARG A 262 1.15 -18.20 27.48
N LYS A 263 1.22 -18.86 28.63
CA LYS A 263 2.31 -18.73 29.61
C LYS A 263 3.64 -19.33 29.14
N ALA A 264 3.59 -20.28 28.21
CA ALA A 264 4.77 -20.95 27.65
C ALA A 264 5.29 -20.25 26.37
N ILE A 265 4.55 -19.29 25.81
CA ILE A 265 4.98 -18.51 24.65
C ILE A 265 5.87 -17.36 25.13
N LEU A 266 7.08 -17.27 24.59
CA LEU A 266 8.02 -16.20 24.93
C LEU A 266 7.41 -14.82 24.65
N THR A 267 7.59 -13.92 25.61
CA THR A 267 7.21 -12.51 25.44
C THR A 267 8.13 -11.82 24.45
N PHE A 268 7.72 -10.64 23.97
CA PHE A 268 8.54 -9.87 23.02
C PHE A 268 9.90 -9.45 23.59
N LEU A 269 10.07 -9.40 24.92
CA LEU A 269 11.38 -9.18 25.54
C LEU A 269 12.18 -10.48 25.65
N ALA A 270 11.53 -11.57 26.09
CA ALA A 270 12.22 -12.83 26.36
C ALA A 270 12.76 -13.47 25.07
N PHE A 271 12.05 -13.32 23.95
CA PHE A 271 12.46 -13.90 22.67
C PHE A 271 13.78 -13.31 22.13
N PRO A 272 13.96 -11.98 21.99
CA PRO A 272 15.26 -11.42 21.62
C PRO A 272 16.38 -11.75 22.60
N MET A 273 16.10 -11.85 23.91
CA MET A 273 17.10 -12.25 24.90
C MET A 273 17.60 -13.68 24.67
N ASP A 274 16.70 -14.61 24.37
CA ASP A 274 17.04 -15.99 24.03
C ASP A 274 17.89 -16.06 22.76
N VAL A 275 17.46 -15.37 21.70
CA VAL A 275 18.22 -15.27 20.43
C VAL A 275 19.61 -14.68 20.67
N ALA A 276 19.73 -13.61 21.47
CA ALA A 276 21.01 -13.00 21.80
C ALA A 276 21.93 -13.96 22.55
N GLN A 277 21.40 -14.73 23.51
CA GLN A 277 22.19 -15.70 24.27
C GLN A 277 22.73 -16.82 23.38
N VAL A 278 21.89 -17.34 22.47
CA VAL A 278 22.32 -18.34 21.47
C VAL A 278 23.39 -17.76 20.55
N PHE A 279 23.22 -16.53 20.07
CA PHE A 279 24.21 -15.89 19.19
C PHE A 279 25.55 -15.66 19.88
N LEU A 280 25.55 -15.28 21.17
CA LEU A 280 26.77 -15.09 21.96
C LEU A 280 27.51 -16.40 22.27
N ASN A 281 26.77 -17.52 22.37
CA ASN A 281 27.32 -18.83 22.69
C ASN A 281 27.61 -19.69 21.45
N LYS A 282 27.44 -19.13 20.25
CA LYS A 282 27.68 -19.85 19.00
C LYS A 282 29.19 -20.01 18.81
N CYS A 283 29.69 -21.25 18.91
CA CYS A 283 31.05 -21.60 18.50
C CYS A 283 31.04 -21.97 17.01
N ASP A 284 32.09 -21.55 16.29
CA ASP A 284 32.31 -21.87 14.87
C ASP A 284 32.43 -23.38 14.61
#